data_AF-A0A9D5YD84-F1
#
_entry.id   AF-A0A9D5YD84-F1
#
_cell.length_a   1.000
_cell.length_b   1.000
_cell.length_c   1.000
_cell.angle_alpha   90.00
_cell.angle_beta   90.00
_cell.angle_gamma   90.00
#
_symmetry.space_group_name_H-M   'P 1'
#
loop_
_entity.id
_entity.type
_entity.pdbx_description
1 polymer ?
#
loop_
_entity_poly.entity_id
_entity_poly.type
_entity_poly.pdbx_seq_one_letter_code
_entity_poly.pdbx_strand_id
1 'polypeptide(L)'
;MKNINSLSLCFTFAGCFLGAGYVSGQELWQFFSSFGMNGYIGLILAVILQIVFGIILIRLSMKTGISEMDKIIITAEKPFLRGAFAFLQELFLFGIFVIMAAGAAELFKEVFSLPLWAGAGIFCLIVALLAIKGIGAMVGVFSVFVPLLVAVTAGICIFTLSKNGLPEIAAAQNNNNPLLSNWLLSAFAFVSYNIFGSIGILTPLGDKVKSKKTIFFGVSSAGVLLLAIALGILLVTGSFSQSVNEELPMLFVAEKINPILGYVYAFLLFGGMLGTSLSSTVALVTYGEIKSEKLKSKRVVMIIAICVSALGLSLVGFSDLIGFIYPVFGYLGFVALVMILINFLKCKSCTK
;
A
#
# COMPACT_ATOMS: atom_id res chain seq x y z
N MET A 1 23.94 5.18 14.56
CA MET A 1 22.61 4.63 14.20
C MET A 1 22.76 3.15 13.85
N LYS A 2 21.83 2.29 14.26
CA LYS A 2 21.95 0.82 14.17
C LYS A 2 21.81 0.34 12.71
N ASN A 3 22.71 -0.52 12.26
CA ASN A 3 22.64 -1.10 10.90
C ASN A 3 21.43 -2.02 10.77
N ILE A 4 20.78 -2.03 9.61
CA ILE A 4 19.63 -2.89 9.33
C ILE A 4 20.14 -4.26 8.85
N ASN A 5 19.66 -5.33 9.51
CA ASN A 5 19.91 -6.71 9.10
C ASN A 5 18.82 -7.21 8.14
N SER A 6 19.00 -8.41 7.56
CA SER A 6 18.07 -8.92 6.54
C SER A 6 16.64 -9.07 7.05
N LEU A 7 16.47 -9.46 8.32
CA LEU A 7 15.15 -9.64 8.93
C LEU A 7 14.42 -8.31 9.12
N SER A 8 15.10 -7.30 9.65
CA SER A 8 14.54 -5.96 9.80
C SER A 8 14.22 -5.33 8.44
N LEU A 9 15.07 -5.57 7.43
CA LEU A 9 14.79 -5.14 6.06
C LEU A 9 13.57 -5.85 5.48
N CYS A 10 13.43 -7.16 5.73
CA CYS A 10 12.28 -7.96 5.30
C CYS A 10 10.97 -7.36 5.82
N PHE A 11 10.86 -7.15 7.14
CA PHE A 11 9.65 -6.56 7.72
C PHE A 11 9.40 -5.12 7.27
N THR A 12 10.45 -4.32 7.11
CA THR A 12 10.30 -2.94 6.62
C THR A 12 9.78 -2.93 5.18
N PHE A 13 10.33 -3.78 4.31
CA PHE A 13 9.91 -3.90 2.92
C PHE A 13 8.48 -4.45 2.82
N ALA A 14 8.18 -5.56 3.50
CA ALA A 14 6.83 -6.14 3.50
C ALA A 14 5.80 -5.16 4.07
N GLY A 15 6.13 -4.45 5.14
CA GLY A 15 5.25 -3.44 5.75
C GLY A 15 4.94 -2.24 4.86
N CYS A 16 5.74 -1.98 3.81
CA CYS A 16 5.39 -0.95 2.82
C CYS A 16 4.18 -1.34 1.95
N PHE A 17 3.90 -2.64 1.84
CA PHE A 17 2.86 -3.16 0.93
C PHE A 17 1.72 -3.88 1.68
N LEU A 18 1.96 -4.39 2.89
CA LEU A 18 0.95 -5.01 3.76
C LEU A 18 0.07 -3.96 4.45
N GLY A 19 -0.57 -3.09 3.66
CA GLY A 19 -1.56 -2.14 4.13
C GLY A 19 -2.96 -2.74 4.25
N ALA A 20 -3.91 -1.95 4.75
CA ALA A 20 -5.30 -2.36 4.85
C ALA A 20 -5.95 -2.64 3.48
N GLY A 21 -5.53 -1.98 2.40
CA GLY A 21 -5.99 -2.29 1.03
C GLY A 21 -5.66 -3.73 0.63
N TYR A 22 -4.39 -4.11 0.76
CA TYR A 22 -3.91 -5.47 0.51
C TYR A 22 -4.63 -6.51 1.36
N VAL A 23 -4.68 -6.27 2.68
CA VAL A 23 -5.16 -7.27 3.64
C VAL A 23 -6.70 -7.36 3.68
N SER A 24 -7.43 -6.31 3.29
CA SER A 24 -8.89 -6.38 3.08
C SER A 24 -9.28 -7.38 1.98
N GLY A 25 -8.36 -7.68 1.06
CA GLY A 25 -8.57 -8.53 -0.10
C GLY A 25 -9.10 -7.80 -1.34
N GLN A 26 -9.61 -6.57 -1.19
CA GLN A 26 -10.25 -5.85 -2.30
C GLN A 26 -9.27 -5.44 -3.39
N GLU A 27 -8.11 -4.91 -2.98
CA GLU A 27 -7.01 -4.58 -3.88
C GLU A 27 -6.51 -5.81 -4.66
N LEU A 28 -6.32 -6.94 -3.97
CA LEU A 28 -5.85 -8.17 -4.58
C LEU A 28 -6.89 -8.77 -5.54
N TRP A 29 -8.16 -8.70 -5.18
CA TRP A 29 -9.24 -9.19 -6.03
C TRP A 29 -9.28 -8.43 -7.36
N GLN A 30 -9.30 -7.10 -7.32
CA GLN A 30 -9.38 -6.28 -8.53
C GLN A 30 -8.18 -6.45 -9.45
N PHE A 31 -6.97 -6.50 -8.89
CA PHE A 31 -5.74 -6.57 -9.68
C PHE A 31 -5.41 -7.99 -10.16
N PHE A 32 -5.90 -9.03 -9.50
CA PHE A 32 -5.51 -10.41 -9.82
C PHE A 32 -6.71 -11.34 -9.96
N SER A 33 -7.50 -11.55 -8.91
CA SER A 33 -8.58 -12.57 -8.93
C SER A 33 -9.60 -12.38 -10.05
N SER A 34 -9.89 -11.13 -10.42
CA SER A 34 -10.81 -10.76 -11.51
C SER A 34 -10.44 -11.38 -12.87
N PHE A 35 -9.15 -11.72 -13.07
CA PHE A 35 -8.63 -12.34 -14.30
C PHE A 35 -8.54 -13.88 -14.24
N GLY A 36 -9.11 -14.52 -13.23
CA GLY A 36 -9.04 -15.98 -13.06
C GLY A 36 -7.60 -16.48 -12.93
N MET A 37 -7.27 -17.64 -13.52
CA MET A 37 -5.94 -18.27 -13.45
C MET A 37 -4.80 -17.33 -13.92
N ASN A 38 -5.03 -16.55 -14.98
CA ASN A 38 -4.04 -15.60 -15.48
C ASN A 38 -3.71 -14.51 -14.44
N GLY A 39 -4.67 -14.18 -13.58
CA GLY A 39 -4.48 -13.30 -12.44
C GLY A 39 -3.46 -13.81 -11.43
N TYR A 40 -3.48 -15.10 -11.11
CA TYR A 40 -2.51 -15.73 -10.21
C TYR A 40 -1.09 -15.72 -10.80
N ILE A 41 -0.97 -15.94 -12.12
CA ILE A 41 0.30 -15.76 -12.84
C ILE A 41 0.76 -14.29 -12.75
N GLY A 42 -0.18 -13.36 -12.91
CA GLY A 42 0.03 -11.92 -12.73
C GLY A 42 0.52 -11.56 -11.32
N LEU A 43 -0.03 -12.17 -10.27
CA LEU A 43 0.40 -11.97 -8.89
C LEU A 43 1.84 -12.43 -8.68
N ILE A 44 2.20 -13.62 -9.17
CA ILE A 44 3.56 -14.15 -9.09
C ILE A 44 4.53 -13.21 -9.82
N LEU A 45 4.16 -12.77 -11.04
CA LEU A 45 4.95 -11.80 -11.80
C LEU A 45 5.10 -10.48 -11.04
N ALA A 46 4.02 -9.96 -10.46
CA ALA A 46 4.03 -8.71 -9.70
C ALA A 46 5.00 -8.80 -8.52
N VAL A 47 4.94 -9.89 -7.73
CA VAL A 47 5.88 -10.09 -6.62
C VAL A 47 7.32 -10.18 -7.10
N ILE A 48 7.60 -10.91 -8.18
CA ILE A 48 8.95 -11.01 -8.75
C ILE A 48 9.47 -9.62 -9.15
N LEU A 49 8.66 -8.85 -9.87
CA LEU A 49 9.03 -7.50 -10.29
C LEU A 49 9.21 -6.56 -9.09
N GLN A 50 8.38 -6.70 -8.06
CA GLN A 50 8.51 -5.93 -6.82
C GLN A 50 9.81 -6.24 -6.07
N ILE A 51 10.21 -7.51 -6.01
CA ILE A 51 11.54 -7.91 -5.49
C ILE A 51 12.65 -7.27 -6.33
N VAL A 52 12.57 -7.37 -7.66
CA VAL A 52 13.57 -6.84 -8.59
C VAL A 52 13.73 -5.32 -8.43
N PHE A 53 12.64 -4.57 -8.53
CA PHE A 53 12.67 -3.11 -8.41
C PHE A 53 13.00 -2.65 -6.99
N GLY A 54 12.55 -3.36 -5.96
CA GLY A 54 12.95 -3.12 -4.57
C GLY A 54 14.46 -3.24 -4.37
N ILE A 55 15.07 -4.32 -4.87
CA ILE A 55 16.52 -4.52 -4.84
C ILE A 55 17.23 -3.43 -5.64
N ILE A 56 16.75 -3.10 -6.84
CA ILE A 56 17.33 -2.06 -7.70
C ILE A 56 17.34 -0.71 -6.98
N LEU A 57 16.20 -0.31 -6.41
CA LEU A 57 16.04 0.97 -5.73
C LEU A 57 16.97 1.10 -4.52
N ILE A 58 16.94 0.12 -3.61
CA ILE A 58 17.77 0.17 -2.39
C ILE A 58 19.26 0.10 -2.76
N ARG A 59 19.63 -0.70 -3.77
CA ARG A 59 21.03 -0.75 -4.24
C ARG A 59 21.45 0.53 -4.96
N LEU A 60 20.56 1.19 -5.68
CA LEU A 60 20.83 2.48 -6.31
C LEU A 60 21.11 3.53 -5.23
N SER A 61 20.26 3.61 -4.21
CA SER A 61 20.49 4.48 -3.06
C SER A 61 21.81 4.18 -2.37
N MET A 62 22.06 2.91 -2.01
CA MET A 62 23.32 2.48 -1.37
C MET A 62 24.57 2.84 -2.19
N LYS A 63 24.49 2.84 -3.52
CA LYS A 63 25.62 3.19 -4.39
C LYS A 63 25.83 4.70 -4.55
N THR A 64 24.75 5.46 -4.55
CA THR A 64 24.77 6.91 -4.85
C THR A 64 24.82 7.77 -3.60
N GLY A 65 24.46 7.22 -2.43
CA GLY A 65 24.25 7.97 -1.19
C GLY A 65 23.02 8.88 -1.24
N ILE A 66 22.16 8.73 -2.26
CA ILE A 66 20.93 9.53 -2.39
C ILE A 66 19.85 8.88 -1.52
N SER A 67 19.41 9.62 -0.51
CA SER A 67 18.28 9.26 0.37
C SER A 67 16.97 9.98 0.03
N GLU A 68 17.01 10.94 -0.89
CA GLU A 68 15.87 11.76 -1.31
C GLU A 68 15.13 11.12 -2.50
N MET A 69 13.80 11.00 -2.36
CA MET A 69 12.91 10.33 -3.32
C MET A 69 12.94 10.94 -4.73
N ASP A 70 12.84 12.26 -4.83
CA ASP A 70 12.82 12.99 -6.10
C ASP A 70 14.18 12.93 -6.82
N LYS A 71 15.27 13.02 -6.05
CA LYS A 71 16.64 12.92 -6.58
C LYS A 71 17.00 11.52 -7.07
N ILE A 72 16.51 10.46 -6.43
CA ILE A 72 16.83 9.09 -6.87
C ILE A 72 16.10 8.72 -8.18
N ILE A 73 14.92 9.30 -8.41
CA ILE A 73 14.18 9.19 -9.69
C ILE A 73 14.85 10.08 -10.74
N ILE A 74 15.10 11.35 -10.43
CA ILE A 74 15.68 12.33 -11.34
C ILE A 74 17.05 12.79 -10.83
N THR A 75 18.09 12.03 -11.19
CA THR A 75 19.48 12.30 -10.81
C THR A 75 20.00 13.59 -11.45
N ALA A 76 19.55 13.93 -12.66
CA ALA A 76 19.87 15.19 -13.33
C ALA A 76 19.32 16.39 -12.54
N GLU A 77 20.03 17.52 -12.59
CA GLU A 77 19.59 18.79 -11.98
C GLU A 77 18.46 19.43 -12.81
N LYS A 78 17.27 18.83 -12.76
CA LYS A 78 16.05 19.33 -13.40
C LYS A 78 14.98 19.60 -12.33
N PRO A 79 14.98 20.81 -11.72
CA PRO A 79 14.10 21.14 -10.61
C PRO A 79 12.62 20.95 -10.91
N PHE A 80 12.19 21.25 -12.14
CA PHE A 80 10.80 21.07 -12.58
C PHE A 80 10.37 19.59 -12.52
N LEU A 81 11.17 18.67 -13.07
CA LEU A 81 10.84 17.24 -13.06
C LEU A 81 10.85 16.66 -11.64
N ARG A 82 11.81 17.07 -10.81
CA ARG A 82 11.85 16.69 -9.39
C ARG A 82 10.60 17.16 -8.65
N GLY A 83 10.21 18.42 -8.88
CA GLY A 83 8.98 18.99 -8.33
C GLY A 83 7.72 18.26 -8.80
N ALA A 84 7.65 17.88 -10.07
CA ALA A 84 6.53 17.13 -10.62
C ALA A 84 6.37 15.74 -9.96
N PHE A 85 7.47 14.97 -9.83
CA PHE A 85 7.42 13.66 -9.15
C PHE A 85 7.09 13.79 -7.67
N ALA A 86 7.62 14.81 -6.99
CA ALA A 86 7.26 15.08 -5.60
C ALA A 86 5.77 15.40 -5.46
N PHE A 87 5.23 16.29 -6.32
CA PHE A 87 3.80 16.60 -6.32
C PHE A 87 2.93 15.36 -6.63
N LEU A 88 3.33 14.55 -7.60
CA LEU A 88 2.62 13.29 -7.93
C LEU A 88 2.61 12.32 -6.74
N GLN A 89 3.72 12.22 -6.00
CA GLN A 89 3.77 11.39 -4.79
C GLN A 89 2.81 11.92 -3.73
N GLU A 90 2.82 13.22 -3.45
CA GLU A 90 1.91 13.82 -2.47
C GLU A 90 0.45 13.61 -2.88
N LEU A 91 0.12 13.80 -4.16
CA LEU A 91 -1.20 13.52 -4.69
C LEU A 91 -1.57 12.04 -4.50
N PHE A 92 -0.62 11.12 -4.68
CA PHE A 92 -0.84 9.70 -4.45
C PHE A 92 -1.09 9.38 -2.97
N LEU A 93 -0.30 9.94 -2.05
CA LEU A 93 -0.48 9.77 -0.61
C LEU A 93 -1.84 10.32 -0.15
N PHE A 94 -2.27 11.45 -0.72
CA PHE A 94 -3.61 11.97 -0.51
C PHE A 94 -4.68 11.00 -1.04
N GLY A 95 -4.51 10.45 -2.24
CA GLY A 95 -5.37 9.40 -2.79
C GLY A 95 -5.47 8.17 -1.89
N ILE A 96 -4.34 7.72 -1.32
CA ILE A 96 -4.33 6.62 -0.34
C ILE A 96 -5.18 6.98 0.88
N PHE A 97 -5.07 8.21 1.41
CA PHE A 97 -5.92 8.62 2.53
C PHE A 97 -7.41 8.61 2.17
N VAL A 98 -7.78 9.11 0.98
CA VAL A 98 -9.16 9.06 0.47
C VAL A 98 -9.68 7.62 0.42
N ILE A 99 -8.87 6.68 -0.11
CA ILE A 99 -9.21 5.25 -0.17
C ILE A 99 -9.38 4.68 1.25
N MET A 100 -8.48 4.98 2.18
CA MET A 100 -8.59 4.48 3.56
C MET A 100 -9.82 5.03 4.28
N ALA A 101 -10.19 6.30 4.03
CA ALA A 101 -11.42 6.89 4.58
C ALA A 101 -12.68 6.22 4.01
N ALA A 102 -12.68 5.88 2.72
CA ALA A 102 -13.76 5.12 2.10
C ALA A 102 -13.85 3.70 2.67
N GLY A 103 -12.71 3.01 2.82
CA GLY A 103 -12.65 1.68 3.41
C GLY A 103 -13.11 1.66 4.88
N ALA A 104 -12.78 2.69 5.65
CA ALA A 104 -13.26 2.83 7.03
C ALA A 104 -14.77 3.13 7.08
N ALA A 105 -15.31 3.86 6.11
CA ALA A 105 -16.75 4.09 5.99
C ALA A 105 -17.51 2.78 5.69
N GLU A 106 -17.01 1.96 4.75
CA GLU A 106 -17.57 0.64 4.47
C GLU A 106 -17.46 -0.27 5.71
N LEU A 107 -16.32 -0.25 6.40
CA LEU A 107 -16.14 -1.02 7.64
C LEU A 107 -17.18 -0.63 8.71
N PHE A 108 -17.45 0.66 8.88
CA PHE A 108 -18.45 1.13 9.83
C PHE A 108 -19.89 0.83 9.39
N LYS A 109 -20.15 0.80 8.08
CA LYS A 109 -21.43 0.37 7.53
C LYS A 109 -21.66 -1.13 7.80
N GLU A 110 -20.66 -1.98 7.56
CA GLU A 110 -20.77 -3.42 7.82
C GLU A 110 -20.96 -3.72 9.32
N VAL A 111 -20.14 -3.11 10.19
CA VAL A 111 -20.12 -3.45 11.62
C VAL A 111 -21.22 -2.76 12.43
N PHE A 112 -21.55 -1.50 12.09
CA PHE A 112 -22.47 -0.67 12.89
C PHE A 112 -23.69 -0.18 12.11
N SER A 113 -23.83 -0.56 10.83
CA SER A 113 -24.91 -0.08 9.95
C SER A 113 -24.97 1.45 9.82
N LEU A 114 -23.82 2.12 9.96
CA LEU A 114 -23.73 3.57 9.79
C LEU A 114 -23.80 3.96 8.31
N PRO A 115 -24.41 5.10 7.97
CA PRO A 115 -24.33 5.63 6.61
C PRO A 115 -22.88 6.06 6.30
N LEU A 116 -22.46 5.88 5.04
CA LEU A 116 -21.08 6.08 4.59
C LEU A 116 -20.50 7.45 4.98
N TRP A 117 -21.27 8.52 4.83
CA TRP A 117 -20.81 9.88 5.17
C TRP A 117 -20.52 10.04 6.67
N ALA A 118 -21.28 9.38 7.54
CA ALA A 118 -21.05 9.44 8.98
C ALA A 118 -19.81 8.62 9.35
N GLY A 119 -19.67 7.42 8.76
CA GLY A 119 -18.50 6.58 8.96
C GLY A 119 -17.19 7.27 8.53
N ALA A 120 -17.17 7.82 7.30
CA ALA A 120 -16.04 8.61 6.80
C ALA A 120 -15.77 9.83 7.68
N GLY A 121 -16.82 10.54 8.13
CA GLY A 121 -16.71 11.72 8.98
C GLY A 121 -16.05 11.42 10.33
N ILE A 122 -16.48 10.35 10.99
CA ILE A 122 -15.88 9.87 12.25
C ILE A 122 -14.42 9.51 12.03
N PHE A 123 -14.11 8.76 10.96
CA PHE A 123 -12.74 8.36 10.66
C PHE A 123 -11.82 9.55 10.40
N CYS A 124 -12.22 10.49 9.53
CA CYS A 124 -11.45 11.69 9.22
C CYS A 124 -11.26 12.59 10.45
N LEU A 125 -12.25 12.67 11.36
CA LEU A 125 -12.12 13.38 12.62
C LEU A 125 -11.04 12.74 13.51
N ILE A 126 -11.03 11.41 13.64
CA ILE A 126 -10.03 10.69 14.42
C ILE A 126 -8.63 10.91 13.81
N VAL A 127 -8.49 10.81 12.49
CA VAL A 127 -7.23 11.10 11.78
C VAL A 127 -6.77 12.53 12.07
N ALA A 128 -7.66 13.52 11.97
CA ALA A 128 -7.32 14.92 12.23
C ALA A 128 -6.79 15.14 13.65
N LEU A 129 -7.49 14.60 14.66
CA LEU A 129 -7.11 14.73 16.07
C LEU A 129 -5.75 14.08 16.37
N LEU A 130 -5.48 12.91 15.77
CA LEU A 130 -4.22 12.19 15.97
C LEU A 130 -3.06 12.79 15.16
N ALA A 131 -3.31 13.30 13.95
CA ALA A 131 -2.30 13.93 13.10
C ALA A 131 -1.71 15.21 13.71
N ILE A 132 -2.46 15.90 14.58
CA ILE A 132 -1.98 17.05 15.36
C ILE A 132 -0.81 16.64 16.27
N LYS A 133 -0.83 15.43 16.83
CA LYS A 133 0.26 14.88 17.65
C LYS A 133 1.52 14.51 16.83
N GLY A 134 1.43 14.58 15.50
CA GLY A 134 2.55 14.36 14.59
C GLY A 134 3.00 12.89 14.50
N ILE A 135 4.29 12.71 14.21
CA ILE A 135 4.90 11.41 13.84
C ILE A 135 4.75 10.36 14.97
N GLY A 136 4.75 10.77 16.24
CA GLY A 136 4.65 9.85 17.37
C GLY A 136 3.35 9.03 17.39
N ALA A 137 2.21 9.65 17.05
CA ALA A 137 0.93 8.96 16.97
C ALA A 137 0.88 7.96 15.80
N MET A 138 1.43 8.34 14.64
CA MET A 138 1.53 7.47 13.46
C MET A 138 2.30 6.18 13.78
N VAL A 139 3.49 6.30 14.38
CA VAL A 139 4.36 5.14 14.66
C VAL A 139 3.71 4.18 15.66
N GLY A 140 3.00 4.71 16.67
CA GLY A 140 2.32 3.90 17.68
C GLY A 140 1.21 3.02 17.12
N VAL A 141 0.34 3.59 16.27
CA VAL A 141 -0.76 2.83 15.64
C VAL A 141 -0.20 1.79 14.65
N PHE A 142 0.66 2.24 13.73
CA PHE A 142 1.16 1.39 12.65
C PHE A 142 1.96 0.17 13.16
N SER A 143 2.77 0.34 14.20
CA SER A 143 3.67 -0.70 14.72
C SER A 143 2.97 -1.88 15.39
N VAL A 144 1.72 -1.72 15.81
CA VAL A 144 0.93 -2.75 16.50
C VAL A 144 -0.10 -3.37 15.57
N PHE A 145 -0.89 -2.53 14.90
CA PHE A 145 -2.05 -3.01 14.16
C PHE A 145 -1.68 -3.81 12.90
N VAL A 146 -0.71 -3.34 12.11
CA VAL A 146 -0.36 -4.01 10.84
C VAL A 146 0.19 -5.42 11.07
N PRO A 147 1.17 -5.66 11.96
CA PRO A 147 1.66 -7.01 12.22
C PRO A 147 0.58 -7.96 12.74
N LEU A 148 -0.29 -7.49 13.63
CA LEU A 148 -1.39 -8.29 14.17
C LEU A 148 -2.44 -8.62 13.09
N LEU A 149 -2.82 -7.63 12.28
CA LEU A 149 -3.75 -7.81 11.17
C LEU A 149 -3.23 -8.85 10.17
N VAL A 150 -1.94 -8.78 9.84
CA VAL A 150 -1.26 -9.76 8.97
C VAL A 150 -1.25 -11.16 9.60
N ALA A 151 -0.92 -11.26 10.90
CA ALA A 151 -0.89 -12.54 11.60
C ALA A 151 -2.27 -13.20 11.68
N VAL A 152 -3.32 -12.43 12.01
CA VAL A 152 -4.71 -12.92 12.05
C VAL A 152 -5.17 -13.33 10.65
N THR A 153 -4.83 -12.55 9.62
CA THR A 153 -5.12 -12.89 8.22
C THR A 153 -4.47 -14.21 7.82
N ALA A 154 -3.17 -14.38 8.10
CA ALA A 154 -2.48 -15.63 7.84
C ALA A 154 -3.13 -16.82 8.58
N GLY A 155 -3.54 -16.61 9.84
CA GLY A 155 -4.28 -17.60 10.62
C GLY A 155 -5.61 -18.00 9.99
N ILE A 156 -6.41 -17.02 9.54
CA ILE A 156 -7.66 -17.25 8.80
C ILE A 156 -7.39 -18.07 7.53
N CYS A 157 -6.36 -17.70 6.77
CA CYS A 157 -6.02 -18.40 5.54
C CYS A 157 -5.61 -19.85 5.78
N ILE A 158 -4.71 -20.09 6.74
CA ILE A 158 -4.26 -21.43 7.11
C ILE A 158 -5.43 -22.28 7.60
N PHE A 159 -6.25 -21.74 8.51
CA PHE A 159 -7.41 -22.45 9.06
C PHE A 159 -8.40 -22.85 7.96
N THR A 160 -8.78 -21.90 7.11
CA THR A 160 -9.79 -22.11 6.07
C THR A 160 -9.31 -23.12 5.03
N LEU A 161 -8.08 -22.98 4.53
CA LEU A 161 -7.53 -23.87 3.52
C LEU A 161 -7.26 -25.27 4.07
N SER A 162 -6.87 -25.40 5.35
CA SER A 162 -6.69 -26.71 6.00
C SER A 162 -8.01 -27.44 6.18
N LYS A 163 -9.11 -26.71 6.43
CA LYS A 163 -10.44 -27.28 6.65
C LYS A 163 -11.16 -27.62 5.35
N ASN A 164 -11.07 -26.74 4.35
CA ASN A 164 -11.87 -26.83 3.13
C ASN A 164 -11.08 -27.35 1.92
N GLY A 165 -9.75 -27.46 2.03
CA GLY A 165 -8.87 -27.76 0.91
C GLY A 165 -8.61 -26.55 0.02
N LEU A 166 -7.95 -26.79 -1.13
CA LEU A 166 -7.75 -25.78 -2.15
C LEU A 166 -9.04 -25.62 -2.98
N PRO A 167 -9.57 -24.39 -3.11
CA PRO A 167 -10.74 -24.15 -3.95
C PRO A 167 -10.38 -24.25 -5.43
N GLU A 168 -11.40 -24.47 -6.26
CA GLU A 168 -11.27 -24.26 -7.70
C GLU A 168 -11.09 -22.75 -7.98
N ILE A 169 -10.17 -22.43 -8.90
CA ILE A 169 -9.97 -21.06 -9.34
C ILE A 169 -11.10 -20.70 -10.30
N ALA A 170 -11.91 -19.71 -9.91
CA ALA A 170 -13.01 -19.20 -10.73
C ALA A 170 -12.51 -18.73 -12.11
N ALA A 171 -13.38 -18.87 -13.11
CA ALA A 171 -13.12 -18.31 -14.44
C ALA A 171 -12.93 -16.79 -14.37
N ALA A 172 -12.17 -16.24 -15.31
CA ALA A 172 -12.03 -14.80 -15.45
C ALA A 172 -13.41 -14.15 -15.57
N GLN A 173 -13.68 -13.12 -14.78
CA GLN A 173 -14.88 -12.32 -14.95
C GLN A 173 -14.65 -11.33 -16.10
N ASN A 174 -15.73 -10.84 -16.70
CA ASN A 174 -15.64 -9.72 -17.63
C ASN A 174 -15.16 -8.49 -16.84
N ASN A 175 -13.84 -8.25 -16.85
CA ASN A 175 -13.26 -7.10 -16.19
C ASN A 175 -13.66 -5.84 -16.96
N ASN A 176 -14.62 -5.10 -16.40
CA ASN A 176 -15.15 -3.89 -17.01
C ASN A 176 -14.29 -2.65 -16.73
N ASN A 177 -13.19 -2.78 -15.98
CA ASN A 177 -12.30 -1.67 -15.70
C ASN A 177 -11.33 -1.44 -16.89
N PRO A 178 -11.50 -0.36 -17.68
CA PRO A 178 -10.65 -0.11 -18.85
C PRO A 178 -9.18 0.17 -18.48
N LEU A 179 -8.93 0.62 -17.25
CA LEU A 179 -7.57 0.86 -16.75
C LEU A 179 -6.85 -0.44 -16.39
N LEU A 180 -7.58 -1.55 -16.23
CA LEU A 180 -7.07 -2.88 -15.92
C LEU A 180 -7.54 -3.88 -16.98
N SER A 181 -7.32 -3.58 -18.25
CA SER A 181 -7.87 -4.35 -19.38
C SER A 181 -7.35 -5.79 -19.49
N ASN A 182 -6.19 -6.10 -18.91
CA ASN A 182 -5.62 -7.44 -18.91
C ASN A 182 -4.72 -7.68 -17.69
N TRP A 183 -4.52 -8.96 -17.34
CA TRP A 183 -3.76 -9.40 -16.17
C TRP A 183 -2.31 -8.91 -16.15
N LEU A 184 -1.68 -8.78 -17.33
CA LEU A 184 -0.29 -8.35 -17.44
C LEU A 184 -0.16 -6.85 -17.14
N LEU A 185 -1.04 -6.04 -17.72
CA LEU A 185 -1.13 -4.61 -17.46
C LEU A 185 -1.46 -4.34 -16.00
N SER A 186 -2.35 -5.15 -15.42
CA SER A 186 -2.68 -5.11 -14.00
C SER A 186 -1.45 -5.39 -13.13
N ALA A 187 -0.68 -6.44 -13.43
CA ALA A 187 0.55 -6.74 -12.70
C ALA A 187 1.58 -5.59 -12.78
N PHE A 188 1.77 -4.98 -13.95
CA PHE A 188 2.66 -3.83 -14.10
C PHE A 188 2.16 -2.60 -13.35
N ALA A 189 0.87 -2.28 -13.44
CA ALA A 189 0.26 -1.17 -12.71
C ALA A 189 0.42 -1.38 -11.20
N PHE A 190 0.14 -2.61 -10.72
CA PHE A 190 0.28 -3.01 -9.33
C PHE A 190 1.68 -2.75 -8.77
N VAL A 191 2.70 -3.25 -9.46
CA VAL A 191 4.10 -3.08 -9.04
C VAL A 191 4.50 -1.61 -9.09
N SER A 192 4.06 -0.90 -10.13
CA SER A 192 4.45 0.48 -10.39
C SER A 192 3.94 1.41 -9.31
N TYR A 193 2.65 1.38 -8.98
CA TYR A 193 2.12 2.27 -7.94
C TYR A 193 2.69 1.89 -6.57
N ASN A 194 2.85 0.59 -6.28
CA ASN A 194 3.34 0.15 -4.98
C ASN A 194 4.78 0.59 -4.75
N ILE A 195 5.66 0.35 -5.71
CA ILE A 195 7.05 0.82 -5.60
C ILE A 195 7.08 2.33 -5.54
N PHE A 196 6.32 3.04 -6.40
CA PHE A 196 6.22 4.50 -6.41
C PHE A 196 5.82 5.05 -5.02
N GLY A 197 4.74 4.56 -4.44
CA GLY A 197 4.29 4.89 -3.08
C GLY A 197 5.34 4.64 -2.00
N SER A 198 6.21 3.65 -2.22
CA SER A 198 7.20 3.21 -1.24
C SER A 198 8.58 3.86 -1.41
N ILE A 199 8.84 4.65 -2.47
CA ILE A 199 10.18 5.19 -2.76
C ILE A 199 10.70 6.01 -1.57
N GLY A 200 9.85 6.83 -0.95
CA GLY A 200 10.23 7.67 0.19
C GLY A 200 10.68 6.88 1.44
N ILE A 201 10.16 5.66 1.63
CA ILE A 201 10.54 4.78 2.74
C ILE A 201 11.77 3.93 2.37
N LEU A 202 11.77 3.37 1.16
CA LEU A 202 12.80 2.42 0.72
C LEU A 202 14.13 3.10 0.39
N THR A 203 14.11 4.32 -0.11
CA THR A 203 15.32 5.04 -0.52
C THR A 203 16.26 5.29 0.66
N PRO A 204 15.83 5.87 1.80
CA PRO A 204 16.70 6.03 2.98
C PRO A 204 17.26 4.73 3.58
N LEU A 205 16.75 3.54 3.20
CA LEU A 205 17.31 2.27 3.66
C LEU A 205 18.65 1.96 3.00
N GLY A 206 18.96 2.53 1.83
CA GLY A 206 20.23 2.34 1.15
C GLY A 206 21.43 2.73 2.03
N ASP A 207 21.31 3.82 2.78
CA ASP A 207 22.34 4.32 3.71
C ASP A 207 22.49 3.46 4.97
N LYS A 208 21.45 2.67 5.30
CA LYS A 208 21.36 1.87 6.54
C LYS A 208 21.75 0.40 6.35
N VAL A 209 21.87 -0.07 5.12
CA VAL A 209 22.19 -1.46 4.79
C VAL A 209 23.63 -1.58 4.29
N LYS A 210 24.41 -2.46 4.93
CA LYS A 210 25.86 -2.58 4.67
C LYS A 210 26.25 -3.52 3.53
N SER A 211 25.35 -4.39 3.07
CA SER A 211 25.72 -5.43 2.10
C SER A 211 24.63 -5.73 1.08
N LYS A 212 25.06 -6.03 -0.15
CA LYS A 212 24.19 -6.49 -1.24
C LYS A 212 23.44 -7.78 -0.88
N LYS A 213 24.06 -8.67 -0.08
CA LYS A 213 23.44 -9.90 0.40
C LYS A 213 22.29 -9.61 1.35
N THR A 214 22.46 -8.64 2.25
CA THR A 214 21.39 -8.19 3.17
C THR A 214 20.19 -7.67 2.39
N ILE A 215 20.43 -6.88 1.33
CA ILE A 215 19.37 -6.39 0.44
C ILE A 215 18.65 -7.56 -0.24
N PHE A 216 19.41 -8.46 -0.87
CA PHE A 216 18.83 -9.60 -1.58
C PHE A 216 17.98 -10.49 -0.66
N PHE A 217 18.54 -10.96 0.46
CA PHE A 217 17.79 -11.83 1.36
C PHE A 217 16.63 -11.11 2.05
N GLY A 218 16.81 -9.85 2.47
CA GLY A 218 15.74 -9.09 3.11
C GLY A 218 14.56 -8.86 2.17
N VAL A 219 14.81 -8.36 0.96
CA VAL A 219 13.75 -8.05 -0.01
C VAL A 219 13.12 -9.33 -0.58
N SER A 220 13.91 -10.36 -0.89
CA SER A 220 13.37 -11.64 -1.39
C SER A 220 12.50 -12.34 -0.34
N SER A 221 12.93 -12.38 0.92
CA SER A 221 12.09 -12.95 2.01
C SER A 221 10.80 -12.15 2.20
N ALA A 222 10.83 -10.82 2.03
CA ALA A 222 9.63 -10.01 2.07
C ALA A 222 8.69 -10.32 0.91
N GLY A 223 9.22 -10.49 -0.31
CA GLY A 223 8.43 -10.91 -1.46
C GLY A 223 7.76 -12.27 -1.27
N VAL A 224 8.45 -13.25 -0.68
CA VAL A 224 7.86 -14.54 -0.32
C VAL A 224 6.72 -14.38 0.69
N LEU A 225 6.91 -13.55 1.72
CA LEU A 225 5.88 -13.25 2.71
C LEU A 225 4.65 -12.59 2.07
N LEU A 226 4.86 -11.59 1.21
CA LEU A 226 3.80 -10.91 0.46
C LEU A 226 3.02 -11.92 -0.40
N LEU A 227 3.73 -12.74 -1.19
CA LEU A 227 3.11 -13.75 -2.03
C LEU A 227 2.27 -14.74 -1.21
N ALA A 228 2.81 -15.24 -0.10
CA ALA A 228 2.11 -16.19 0.76
C ALA A 228 0.80 -15.60 1.32
N ILE A 229 0.84 -14.33 1.77
CA ILE A 229 -0.34 -13.65 2.29
C ILE A 229 -1.35 -13.37 1.17
N ALA A 230 -0.93 -12.80 0.03
CA ALA A 230 -1.84 -12.52 -1.07
C ALA A 230 -2.46 -13.78 -1.65
N LEU A 231 -1.66 -14.82 -1.88
CA LEU A 231 -2.15 -16.09 -2.40
C LEU A 231 -3.16 -16.71 -1.43
N GLY A 232 -2.86 -16.67 -0.12
CA GLY A 232 -3.80 -17.10 0.91
C GLY A 232 -5.12 -16.35 0.85
N ILE A 233 -5.09 -15.01 0.81
CA ILE A 233 -6.29 -14.16 0.69
C ILE A 233 -7.08 -14.50 -0.58
N LEU A 234 -6.43 -14.59 -1.74
CA LEU A 234 -7.10 -14.87 -3.01
C LEU A 234 -7.77 -16.24 -3.03
N LEU A 235 -7.09 -17.28 -2.54
CA LEU A 235 -7.68 -18.61 -2.45
C LEU A 235 -8.85 -18.62 -1.46
N VAL A 236 -8.69 -18.02 -0.30
CA VAL A 236 -9.72 -18.02 0.74
C VAL A 236 -10.96 -17.27 0.27
N THR A 237 -10.82 -16.04 -0.24
CA THR A 237 -11.94 -15.28 -0.82
C THR A 237 -12.59 -16.01 -1.99
N GLY A 238 -11.81 -16.66 -2.86
CA GLY A 238 -12.34 -17.53 -3.93
C GLY A 238 -13.17 -18.71 -3.43
N SER A 239 -12.94 -19.18 -2.20
CA SER A 239 -13.75 -20.23 -1.55
C SER A 239 -15.13 -19.73 -1.10
N PHE A 240 -15.31 -18.40 -0.99
CA PHE A 240 -16.56 -17.74 -0.63
C PHE A 240 -17.06 -16.92 -1.81
N SER A 241 -17.90 -17.52 -2.66
CA SER A 241 -18.39 -16.88 -3.90
C SER A 241 -19.11 -15.54 -3.69
N GLN A 242 -19.64 -15.27 -2.50
CA GLN A 242 -20.25 -13.98 -2.14
C GLN A 242 -19.23 -12.90 -1.80
N SER A 243 -18.05 -13.27 -1.30
CA SER A 243 -17.03 -12.32 -0.81
C SER A 243 -16.50 -11.39 -1.88
N VAL A 244 -16.58 -11.78 -3.16
CA VAL A 244 -16.13 -10.99 -4.31
C VAL A 244 -17.01 -9.76 -4.59
N ASN A 245 -18.24 -9.74 -4.07
CA ASN A 245 -19.17 -8.61 -4.22
C ASN A 245 -19.12 -7.67 -3.01
N GLU A 246 -18.34 -8.02 -1.99
CA GLU A 246 -18.21 -7.23 -0.77
C GLU A 246 -17.09 -6.21 -0.92
N GLU A 247 -17.25 -5.05 -0.29
CA GLU A 247 -16.22 -4.01 -0.27
C GLU A 247 -14.99 -4.45 0.55
N LEU A 248 -15.20 -5.32 1.56
CA LEU A 248 -14.17 -5.84 2.45
C LEU A 248 -14.17 -7.39 2.47
N PRO A 249 -13.69 -8.06 1.41
CA PRO A 249 -13.80 -9.52 1.25
C PRO A 249 -13.28 -10.34 2.45
N MET A 250 -12.14 -9.98 3.02
CA MET A 250 -11.57 -10.70 4.16
C MET A 250 -12.33 -10.48 5.48
N LEU A 251 -13.00 -9.33 5.63
CA LEU A 251 -13.89 -9.10 6.77
C LEU A 251 -15.10 -10.03 6.68
N PHE A 252 -15.72 -10.10 5.49
CA PHE A 252 -16.82 -11.03 5.23
C PHE A 252 -16.43 -12.49 5.54
N VAL A 253 -15.24 -12.92 5.09
CA VAL A 253 -14.74 -14.28 5.41
C VAL A 253 -14.60 -14.48 6.92
N ALA A 254 -14.00 -13.51 7.62
CA ALA A 254 -13.79 -13.60 9.07
C ALA A 254 -15.13 -13.77 9.82
N GLU A 255 -16.16 -13.03 9.42
CA GLU A 255 -17.51 -13.12 9.98
C GLU A 255 -18.18 -14.46 9.70
N LYS A 256 -18.04 -15.01 8.48
CA LYS A 256 -18.58 -16.33 8.13
C LYS A 256 -17.91 -17.47 8.90
N ILE A 257 -16.65 -17.31 9.27
CA ILE A 257 -15.95 -18.28 10.13
C ILE A 257 -16.45 -18.19 11.57
N ASN A 258 -16.46 -16.97 12.14
CA ASN A 258 -16.94 -16.72 13.49
C ASN A 258 -17.25 -15.21 13.66
N PRO A 259 -18.44 -14.81 14.13
CA PRO A 259 -18.78 -13.40 14.34
C PRO A 259 -17.78 -12.63 15.23
N ILE A 260 -17.26 -13.25 16.29
CA ILE A 260 -16.25 -12.63 17.16
C ILE A 260 -14.95 -12.35 16.39
N LEU A 261 -14.56 -13.29 15.52
CA LEU A 261 -13.40 -13.11 14.66
C LEU A 261 -13.62 -11.97 13.66
N GLY A 262 -14.84 -11.81 13.14
CA GLY A 262 -15.26 -10.65 12.36
C GLY A 262 -14.99 -9.32 13.07
N TYR A 263 -15.47 -9.17 14.31
CA TYR A 263 -15.22 -7.95 15.11
C TYR A 263 -13.74 -7.71 15.40
N VAL A 264 -12.98 -8.77 15.72
CA VAL A 264 -11.52 -8.66 15.93
C VAL A 264 -10.84 -8.21 14.64
N TYR A 265 -11.23 -8.78 13.50
CA TYR A 265 -10.69 -8.44 12.20
C TYR A 265 -11.02 -6.99 11.82
N ALA A 266 -12.27 -6.55 12.02
CA ALA A 266 -12.69 -5.17 11.79
C ALA A 266 -11.89 -4.18 12.63
N PHE A 267 -11.68 -4.47 13.92
CA PHE A 267 -10.88 -3.61 14.79
C PHE A 267 -9.42 -3.49 14.32
N LEU A 268 -8.82 -4.61 13.91
CA LEU A 268 -7.46 -4.63 13.38
C LEU A 268 -7.35 -3.89 12.04
N LEU A 269 -8.33 -4.10 11.16
CA LEU A 269 -8.40 -3.48 9.85
C LEU A 269 -8.58 -1.96 9.96
N PHE A 270 -9.45 -1.50 10.87
CA PHE A 270 -9.61 -0.09 11.21
C PHE A 270 -8.30 0.53 11.68
N GLY A 271 -7.56 -0.13 12.58
CA GLY A 271 -6.26 0.35 13.02
C GLY A 271 -5.21 0.40 11.91
N GLY A 272 -5.25 -0.56 10.97
CA GLY A 272 -4.43 -0.55 9.76
C GLY A 272 -4.74 0.65 8.85
N MET A 273 -6.02 0.89 8.55
CA MET A 273 -6.48 2.04 7.75
C MET A 273 -6.11 3.37 8.43
N LEU A 274 -6.26 3.44 9.75
CA LEU A 274 -5.89 4.61 10.55
C LEU A 274 -4.37 4.88 10.48
N GLY A 275 -3.55 3.84 10.63
CA GLY A 275 -2.09 3.95 10.53
C GLY A 275 -1.63 4.48 9.17
N THR A 276 -2.20 3.95 8.08
CA THR A 276 -1.92 4.41 6.71
C THR A 276 -2.40 5.84 6.47
N SER A 277 -3.58 6.20 6.99
CA SER A 277 -4.13 7.56 6.85
C SER A 277 -3.29 8.59 7.60
N LEU A 278 -2.81 8.24 8.80
CA LEU A 278 -1.93 9.08 9.59
C LEU A 278 -0.57 9.27 8.92
N SER A 279 0.01 8.22 8.33
CA SER A 279 1.29 8.32 7.63
C SER A 279 1.20 9.23 6.41
N SER A 280 0.17 9.07 5.58
CA SER A 280 -0.09 9.94 4.44
C SER A 280 -0.35 11.39 4.85
N THR A 281 -1.17 11.62 5.87
CA THR A 281 -1.51 12.98 6.34
C THR A 281 -0.28 13.68 6.90
N VAL A 282 0.54 13.00 7.71
CA VAL A 282 1.77 13.57 8.27
C VAL A 282 2.79 13.85 7.16
N ALA A 283 2.92 12.97 6.15
CA ALA A 283 3.80 13.20 5.01
C ALA A 283 3.39 14.46 4.21
N LEU A 284 2.11 14.57 3.84
CA LEU A 284 1.53 15.73 3.14
C LEU A 284 1.78 17.04 3.87
N VAL A 285 1.51 17.06 5.17
CA VAL A 285 1.73 18.22 6.03
C VAL A 285 3.21 18.57 6.07
N THR A 286 4.07 17.59 6.35
CA THR A 286 5.53 17.80 6.46
C THR A 286 6.11 18.34 5.14
N TYR A 287 5.64 17.82 4.01
CA TYR A 287 6.04 18.32 2.69
C TYR A 287 5.68 19.81 2.51
N GLY A 288 4.45 20.20 2.88
CA GLY A 288 4.01 21.59 2.87
C GLY A 288 4.85 22.50 3.79
N GLU A 289 5.19 22.03 4.99
CA GLU A 289 6.03 22.74 5.95
C GLU A 289 7.45 22.99 5.41
N ILE A 290 8.03 22.03 4.67
CA ILE A 290 9.35 22.15 4.05
C ILE A 290 9.32 23.16 2.88
N LYS A 291 8.22 23.22 2.12
CA LYS A 291 8.10 24.10 0.94
C LYS A 291 7.74 25.54 1.26
N SER A 292 7.14 25.81 2.43
CA SER A 292 6.72 27.17 2.78
C SER A 292 6.70 27.43 4.28
N GLU A 293 7.44 28.45 4.73
CA GLU A 293 7.37 28.92 6.12
C GLU A 293 5.97 29.37 6.53
N LYS A 294 5.17 29.91 5.59
CA LYS A 294 3.78 30.29 5.84
C LYS A 294 2.88 29.08 6.11
N LEU A 295 3.18 27.94 5.51
CA LEU A 295 2.44 26.68 5.75
C LEU A 295 2.89 26.04 7.06
N LYS A 296 4.15 26.23 7.45
CA LYS A 296 4.68 25.75 8.74
C LYS A 296 3.89 26.26 9.95
N SER A 297 3.46 27.53 9.94
CA SER A 297 2.60 28.07 11.00
C SER A 297 1.11 27.67 10.89
N LYS A 298 0.72 27.00 9.80
CA LYS A 298 -0.66 26.61 9.49
C LYS A 298 -0.89 25.09 9.51
N ARG A 299 -0.07 24.34 10.24
CA ARG A 299 -0.14 22.87 10.34
C ARG A 299 -1.56 22.34 10.56
N VAL A 300 -2.27 22.87 11.56
CA VAL A 300 -3.64 22.44 11.90
C VAL A 300 -4.62 22.72 10.75
N VAL A 301 -4.49 23.88 10.10
CA VAL A 301 -5.34 24.25 8.95
C VAL A 301 -5.11 23.28 7.79
N MET A 302 -3.86 22.89 7.51
CA MET A 302 -3.56 21.88 6.47
C MET A 302 -4.18 20.53 6.81
N ILE A 303 -4.05 20.06 8.06
CA ILE A 303 -4.66 18.79 8.50
C ILE A 303 -6.17 18.81 8.29
N ILE A 304 -6.85 19.89 8.71
CA ILE A 304 -8.30 20.04 8.54
C ILE A 304 -8.66 20.06 7.05
N ALA A 305 -7.94 20.84 6.23
CA ALA A 305 -8.20 20.91 4.79
C ALA A 305 -8.05 19.54 4.11
N ILE A 306 -7.00 18.79 4.46
CA ILE A 306 -6.76 17.44 3.96
C ILE A 306 -7.91 16.50 4.38
N CYS A 307 -8.31 16.52 5.66
CA CYS A 307 -9.36 15.64 6.17
C CYS A 307 -10.75 15.96 5.60
N VAL A 308 -11.11 17.24 5.44
CA VAL A 308 -12.39 17.64 4.83
C VAL A 308 -12.42 17.27 3.35
N SER A 309 -11.32 17.47 2.63
CA SER A 309 -11.22 17.06 1.23
C SER A 309 -11.30 15.53 1.09
N ALA A 310 -10.62 14.79 1.97
CA ALA A 310 -10.67 13.33 1.99
C ALA A 310 -12.08 12.80 2.27
N LEU A 311 -12.79 13.39 3.23
CA LEU A 311 -14.18 13.07 3.54
C LEU A 311 -15.09 13.21 2.32
N GLY A 312 -14.99 14.34 1.59
CA GLY A 312 -15.82 14.57 0.40
C GLY A 312 -15.54 13.57 -0.71
N LEU A 313 -14.26 13.27 -0.96
CA LEU A 313 -13.84 12.37 -2.03
C LEU A 313 -14.04 10.88 -1.67
N SER A 314 -14.05 10.52 -0.37
CA SER A 314 -14.21 9.13 0.06
C SER A 314 -15.60 8.56 -0.21
N LEU A 315 -16.61 9.42 -0.45
CA LEU A 315 -17.98 9.00 -0.70
C LEU A 315 -18.19 8.38 -2.09
N VAL A 316 -17.16 8.37 -2.95
CA VAL A 316 -17.20 7.73 -4.26
C VAL A 316 -17.37 6.21 -4.16
N GLY A 317 -16.80 5.58 -3.13
CA GLY A 317 -16.83 4.12 -2.95
C GLY A 317 -15.41 3.54 -2.84
N PHE A 318 -15.22 2.58 -1.94
CA PHE A 318 -13.89 2.03 -1.65
C PHE A 318 -13.32 1.25 -2.84
N SER A 319 -14.10 0.32 -3.39
CA SER A 319 -13.78 -0.43 -4.60
C SER A 319 -13.47 0.46 -5.80
N ASP A 320 -14.31 1.47 -6.06
CA ASP A 320 -14.16 2.40 -7.18
C ASP A 320 -12.89 3.24 -7.07
N LEU A 321 -12.58 3.73 -5.86
CA LEU A 321 -11.36 4.49 -5.62
C LEU A 321 -10.10 3.64 -5.82
N ILE A 322 -10.09 2.38 -5.37
CA ILE A 322 -9.00 1.42 -5.67
C ILE A 322 -8.89 1.22 -7.18
N GLY A 323 -10.01 0.96 -7.86
CA GLY A 323 -10.07 0.67 -9.29
C GLY A 323 -9.69 1.85 -10.18
N PHE A 324 -9.70 3.07 -9.66
CA PHE A 324 -9.30 4.27 -10.38
C PHE A 324 -7.92 4.79 -9.98
N ILE A 325 -7.70 5.10 -8.69
CA ILE A 325 -6.50 5.77 -8.21
C ILE A 325 -5.27 4.85 -8.38
N TYR A 326 -5.35 3.59 -7.97
CA TYR A 326 -4.18 2.70 -8.04
C TYR A 326 -3.71 2.46 -9.48
N PRO A 327 -4.58 2.18 -10.47
CA PRO A 327 -4.14 2.05 -11.86
C PRO A 327 -3.57 3.36 -12.43
N VAL A 328 -4.21 4.51 -12.18
CA VAL A 328 -3.69 5.82 -12.65
C VAL A 328 -2.27 6.06 -12.13
N PHE A 329 -2.04 5.85 -10.82
CA PHE A 329 -0.70 5.94 -10.25
C PHE A 329 0.21 4.78 -10.62
N GLY A 330 -0.34 3.67 -11.09
CA GLY A 330 0.41 2.59 -11.73
C GLY A 330 1.06 3.06 -13.03
N TYR A 331 0.30 3.71 -13.90
CA TYR A 331 0.83 4.27 -15.15
C TYR A 331 1.85 5.39 -14.91
N LEU A 332 1.54 6.31 -14.00
CA LEU A 332 2.45 7.41 -13.66
C LEU A 332 3.72 6.89 -12.95
N GLY A 333 3.56 5.95 -12.03
CA GLY A 333 4.65 5.30 -11.30
C GLY A 333 5.54 4.45 -12.20
N PHE A 334 5.02 3.92 -13.31
CA PHE A 334 5.82 3.18 -14.29
C PHE A 334 6.96 4.04 -14.87
N VAL A 335 6.71 5.34 -15.08
CA VAL A 335 7.74 6.28 -15.50
C VAL A 335 8.85 6.38 -14.45
N ALA A 336 8.50 6.42 -13.15
CA ALA A 336 9.48 6.43 -12.07
C ALA A 336 10.32 5.14 -12.06
N LEU A 337 9.70 3.98 -12.27
CA LEU A 337 10.40 2.69 -12.36
C LEU A 337 11.41 2.67 -13.50
N VAL A 338 11.02 3.12 -14.69
CA VAL A 338 11.92 3.20 -15.85
C VAL A 338 13.10 4.12 -15.55
N MET A 339 12.85 5.29 -14.94
CA MET A 339 13.92 6.22 -14.57
C MET A 339 14.88 5.63 -13.53
N ILE A 340 14.37 4.96 -12.49
CA ILE A 340 15.18 4.25 -11.50
C ILE A 340 16.04 3.16 -12.16
N LEU A 341 15.45 2.38 -13.07
CA LEU A 341 16.19 1.35 -13.81
C LEU A 341 17.32 1.95 -14.65
N ILE A 342 17.03 3.01 -15.42
CA ILE A 342 18.03 3.72 -16.23
C ILE A 342 19.16 4.25 -15.33
N ASN A 343 18.83 4.89 -14.22
CA ASN A 343 19.81 5.42 -13.27
C ASN A 343 20.67 4.29 -12.68
N PHE A 344 20.08 3.15 -12.35
CA PHE A 344 20.82 1.99 -11.84
C PHE A 344 21.77 1.38 -12.88
N LEU A 345 21.34 1.28 -14.13
CA LEU A 345 22.18 0.80 -15.23
C LEU A 345 23.34 1.75 -15.51
N LYS A 346 23.11 3.08 -15.51
CA LYS A 346 24.16 4.10 -15.63
C LYS A 346 25.12 4.11 -14.43
N CYS A 347 24.63 3.85 -13.23
CA CYS A 347 25.48 3.76 -12.04
C CYS A 347 26.34 2.48 -12.02
N LYS A 348 25.99 1.47 -12.83
CA LYS A 348 26.80 0.25 -12.99
C LYS A 348 28.13 0.51 -13.71
N SER A 349 28.24 1.55 -14.53
CA SER A 349 29.49 2.01 -15.15
C SER A 349 30.31 2.97 -14.28
N CYS A 350 29.82 3.35 -13.10
CA CYS A 350 30.50 4.28 -12.17
C CYS A 350 31.19 3.56 -10.99
N THR A 351 31.60 2.30 -11.15
CA THR A 351 32.55 1.69 -10.21
C THR A 351 33.91 2.36 -10.34
N LYS A 352 34.14 3.38 -9.51
CA LYS A 352 35.47 3.67 -8.97
C LYS A 352 35.76 2.70 -7.83
#